data_AF-A0A937ADK8-F1
#
_entry.id   AF-A0A937ADK8-F1
#
_cell.length_a   1.000
_cell.length_b   1.000
_cell.length_c   1.000
_cell.angle_alpha   90.00
_cell.angle_beta   90.00
_cell.angle_gamma   90.00
#
_symmetry.space_group_name_H-M   'P 1'
#
loop_
_entity.id
_entity.type
_entity.pdbx_description
1 polymer ?
#
loop_
_entity_poly.entity_id
_entity_poly.type
_entity_poly.pdbx_seq_one_letter_code
_entity_poly.pdbx_strand_id
1 'polypeptide(L)'
;MKNLLFVLSFMILVAACSPSKKENQDDQNMKEDTTATMETKEASVDPKLVKVWETDTVLTTNESVLYDADGQKLYVSNIDGKPLDKDGKGFISILSLDGKVENLKWATGLNAPKGMGIFDGHLYVTDIDRIVAIDLKTGKMTKEWKPEKADFLNDITVSDNAVYASDMALGMIHKIENGELSTVAEGVESVNGLLAKGDYLMTLDKNGLRGLDLSTGEFMMVNDSVTGGDGLTMLNDDVYIASRWKGEIYYVMGNKAHLLMSTDGQSQTADIGLNTSDKMLYVPTFFSNKVVAYRIED
;
A
#
# COMPACT_ATOMS: atom_id res chain seq x y z
N MET A 1 -18.10 -0.17 64.42
CA MET A 1 -17.14 -1.13 65.02
C MET A 1 -15.86 -1.02 64.19
N LYS A 2 -15.02 0.01 64.36
CA LYS A 2 -13.90 0.18 65.30
C LYS A 2 -12.95 -1.03 65.42
N ASN A 3 -11.73 -0.82 64.86
CA ASN A 3 -10.41 -1.26 65.33
C ASN A 3 -10.03 -2.74 65.02
N LEU A 4 -8.78 -3.13 64.77
CA LEU A 4 -7.48 -2.52 65.09
C LEU A 4 -6.35 -3.23 64.29
N LEU A 5 -5.36 -2.47 63.83
CA LEU A 5 -4.02 -2.95 63.45
C LEU A 5 -3.27 -3.50 64.69
N PHE A 6 -2.43 -4.52 64.52
CA PHE A 6 -1.25 -4.68 65.37
C PHE A 6 -0.07 -5.22 64.57
N VAL A 7 0.95 -4.37 64.41
CA VAL A 7 2.32 -4.73 64.06
C VAL A 7 3.06 -4.90 65.39
N LEU A 8 3.89 -5.93 65.55
CA LEU A 8 5.14 -5.76 66.30
C LEU A 8 6.17 -6.83 65.92
N SER A 9 7.34 -6.31 65.53
CA SER A 9 8.61 -7.00 65.35
C SER A 9 9.21 -7.43 66.69
N PHE A 10 9.94 -8.55 66.71
CA PHE A 10 11.04 -8.73 67.66
C PHE A 10 12.23 -9.42 66.98
N MET A 11 13.33 -8.70 66.94
CA MET A 11 14.69 -9.12 66.61
C MET A 11 15.33 -9.73 67.88
N ILE A 12 16.26 -10.69 67.75
CA ILE A 12 17.52 -10.76 68.52
C ILE A 12 18.43 -11.88 67.94
N LEU A 13 19.71 -11.51 67.84
CA LEU A 13 20.95 -12.26 67.50
C LEU A 13 21.14 -13.55 68.34
N VAL A 14 22.04 -14.52 68.04
CA VAL A 14 23.52 -14.47 68.07
C VAL A 14 24.14 -15.66 67.31
N ALA A 15 25.38 -15.46 66.87
CA ALA A 15 26.24 -16.23 65.98
C ALA A 15 26.97 -17.46 66.57
N ALA A 16 27.57 -18.20 65.62
CA ALA A 16 28.86 -18.92 65.65
C ALA A 16 28.92 -20.37 66.17
N CYS A 17 29.16 -21.32 65.25
CA CYS A 17 30.47 -21.96 65.04
C CYS A 17 30.39 -23.10 64.00
N SER A 18 31.31 -23.08 63.04
CA SER A 18 31.80 -24.20 62.23
C SER A 18 33.30 -24.33 62.53
N PRO A 19 33.99 -25.49 62.39
CA PRO A 19 34.08 -26.16 61.09
C PRO A 19 34.33 -27.69 61.04
N SER A 20 34.09 -28.20 59.82
CA SER A 20 34.81 -29.24 59.08
C SER A 20 34.77 -30.70 59.54
N LYS A 21 34.23 -31.55 58.65
CA LYS A 21 35.05 -32.57 57.98
C LYS A 21 34.58 -32.76 56.54
N LYS A 22 35.53 -32.67 55.62
CA LYS A 22 35.39 -33.01 54.20
C LYS A 22 35.35 -34.52 54.06
N GLU A 23 34.48 -35.01 53.19
CA GLU A 23 34.79 -36.10 52.27
C GLU A 23 33.95 -35.88 51.01
N ASN A 24 34.64 -35.66 49.89
CA ASN A 24 34.10 -35.59 48.53
C ASN A 24 34.86 -36.63 47.71
N GLN A 25 34.09 -37.47 47.01
CA GLN A 25 34.32 -38.14 45.71
C GLN A 25 33.49 -39.45 45.77
N ASP A 26 32.59 -39.77 44.85
CA ASP A 26 32.54 -39.48 43.42
C ASP A 26 31.10 -39.49 42.86
N ASP A 27 30.91 -38.73 41.77
CA ASP A 27 29.76 -38.73 40.87
C ASP A 27 29.49 -40.10 40.24
N GLN A 28 28.22 -40.44 39.99
CA GLN A 28 27.70 -40.53 38.61
C GLN A 28 26.19 -40.89 38.52
N ASN A 29 25.50 -40.04 37.76
CA ASN A 29 24.40 -40.32 36.82
C ASN A 29 23.01 -40.73 37.33
N MET A 30 22.08 -39.76 37.36
CA MET A 30 20.70 -39.96 36.92
C MET A 30 20.30 -38.88 35.92
N LYS A 31 19.71 -39.35 34.82
CA LYS A 31 19.21 -38.58 33.68
C LYS A 31 17.97 -37.79 34.08
N GLU A 32 17.99 -36.48 33.84
CA GLU A 32 16.77 -35.67 33.79
C GLU A 32 16.21 -35.65 32.37
N ASP A 33 14.95 -36.07 32.29
CA ASP A 33 14.08 -35.99 31.12
C ASP A 33 13.72 -34.53 30.89
N THR A 34 14.33 -33.92 29.87
CA THR A 34 14.00 -32.57 29.41
C THR A 34 13.29 -32.69 28.06
N THR A 35 11.96 -32.67 28.10
CA THR A 35 11.13 -32.34 26.94
C THR A 35 11.43 -30.91 26.51
N ALA A 36 12.41 -30.76 25.61
CA ALA A 36 12.65 -29.53 24.88
C ALA A 36 11.53 -29.37 23.83
N THR A 37 10.61 -28.44 24.07
CA THR A 37 9.77 -27.87 23.02
C THR A 37 10.70 -27.19 22.01
N MET A 38 10.91 -27.84 20.86
CA MET A 38 11.52 -27.20 19.70
C MET A 38 10.51 -26.19 19.15
N GLU A 39 10.67 -24.93 19.54
CA GLU A 39 10.15 -23.82 18.74
C GLU A 39 10.90 -23.85 17.40
N THR A 40 10.24 -24.36 16.37
CA THR A 40 10.67 -24.14 14.98
C THR A 40 10.58 -22.65 14.73
N LYS A 41 11.70 -21.96 14.89
CA LYS A 41 11.91 -20.62 14.35
C LYS A 41 11.78 -20.75 12.84
N GLU A 42 10.59 -20.47 12.31
CA GLU A 42 10.39 -20.31 10.88
C GLU A 42 11.49 -19.35 10.39
N ALA A 43 12.26 -19.80 9.40
CA ALA A 43 13.24 -18.95 8.77
C ALA A 43 12.47 -17.82 8.10
N SER A 44 12.48 -16.62 8.68
CA SER A 44 11.92 -15.44 8.02
C SER A 44 12.74 -15.20 6.77
N VAL A 45 12.16 -15.43 5.60
CA VAL A 45 12.77 -15.05 4.33
C VAL A 45 12.66 -13.53 4.25
N ASP A 46 13.78 -12.85 4.01
CA ASP A 46 13.73 -11.41 3.76
C ASP A 46 12.93 -11.18 2.46
N PRO A 47 11.91 -10.30 2.46
CA PRO A 47 11.05 -10.13 1.32
C PRO A 47 11.84 -9.56 0.14
N LYS A 48 11.55 -10.03 -1.07
CA LYS A 48 12.22 -9.54 -2.29
C LYS A 48 11.30 -9.57 -3.51
N LEU A 49 11.67 -8.81 -4.53
CA LEU A 49 11.01 -8.82 -5.84
C LEU A 49 11.82 -9.63 -6.85
N VAL A 50 11.16 -10.58 -7.51
CA VAL A 50 11.72 -11.37 -8.61
C VAL A 50 11.02 -10.97 -9.89
N LYS A 51 11.74 -10.38 -10.84
CA LYS A 51 11.17 -9.98 -12.13
C LYS A 51 10.65 -11.21 -12.88
N VAL A 52 9.43 -11.13 -13.38
CA VAL A 52 8.77 -12.19 -14.16
C VAL A 52 8.73 -11.82 -15.64
N TRP A 53 8.21 -10.63 -15.96
CA TRP A 53 8.13 -10.13 -17.32
C TRP A 53 8.18 -8.60 -17.35
N GLU A 54 8.42 -8.03 -18.52
CA GLU A 54 8.16 -6.62 -18.82
C GLU A 54 7.53 -6.50 -20.20
N THR A 55 6.68 -5.48 -20.39
CA THR A 55 6.17 -5.14 -21.72
C THR A 55 7.29 -4.63 -22.63
N ASP A 56 7.01 -4.54 -23.92
CA ASP A 56 7.75 -3.64 -24.80
C ASP A 56 7.43 -2.16 -24.45
N THR A 57 7.83 -1.22 -25.33
CA THR A 57 7.72 0.23 -25.09
C THR A 57 6.60 0.90 -25.89
N VAL A 58 5.52 0.17 -26.25
CA VAL A 58 4.40 0.77 -27.02
C VAL A 58 3.43 1.58 -26.18
N LEU A 59 3.50 1.45 -24.84
CA LEU A 59 2.77 2.30 -23.91
C LEU A 59 3.36 3.72 -23.91
N THR A 60 2.64 4.69 -23.34
CA THR A 60 3.08 6.09 -23.32
C THR A 60 2.87 6.68 -21.95
N THR A 61 3.98 7.09 -21.32
CA THR A 61 4.01 7.79 -20.04
C THR A 61 3.00 7.18 -19.05
N ASN A 62 3.15 5.88 -18.81
CA ASN A 62 2.14 5.14 -18.08
C ASN A 62 2.26 5.37 -16.58
N GLU A 63 1.14 5.72 -15.96
CA GLU A 63 1.13 6.26 -14.60
C GLU A 63 0.66 5.22 -13.60
N SER A 64 -0.45 4.54 -13.89
CA SER A 64 -1.07 3.53 -13.03
C SER A 64 -1.30 2.21 -13.76
N VAL A 65 -1.26 1.11 -13.00
CA VAL A 65 -1.64 -0.24 -13.45
C VAL A 65 -2.62 -0.84 -12.45
N LEU A 66 -3.81 -1.19 -12.92
CA LEU A 66 -4.84 -1.82 -12.09
C LEU A 66 -5.08 -3.26 -12.54
N TYR A 67 -5.02 -4.20 -11.59
CA TYR A 67 -5.40 -5.59 -11.82
C TYR A 67 -6.91 -5.78 -11.67
N ASP A 68 -7.53 -6.32 -12.72
CA ASP A 68 -8.94 -6.73 -12.72
C ASP A 68 -9.01 -8.24 -12.50
N ALA A 69 -9.34 -8.65 -11.28
CA ALA A 69 -9.44 -10.06 -10.90
C ALA A 69 -10.60 -10.79 -11.60
N ASP A 70 -11.72 -10.13 -11.85
CA ASP A 70 -12.86 -10.76 -12.51
C ASP A 70 -12.61 -10.92 -14.01
N GLY A 71 -12.02 -9.89 -14.62
CA GLY A 71 -11.68 -9.88 -16.04
C GLY A 71 -10.36 -10.57 -16.40
N GLN A 72 -9.54 -10.94 -15.41
CA GLN A 72 -8.23 -11.56 -15.58
C GLN A 72 -7.32 -10.77 -16.55
N LYS A 73 -7.23 -9.46 -16.32
CA LYS A 73 -6.50 -8.51 -17.18
C LYS A 73 -5.96 -7.34 -16.38
N LEU A 74 -5.16 -6.51 -17.03
CA LEU A 74 -4.62 -5.27 -16.47
C LEU A 74 -5.15 -4.07 -17.25
N TYR A 75 -5.55 -3.03 -16.53
CA TYR A 75 -5.77 -1.70 -17.08
C TYR A 75 -4.53 -0.86 -16.84
N VAL A 76 -4.13 -0.05 -17.82
CA VAL A 76 -2.96 0.83 -17.74
C VAL A 76 -3.35 2.23 -18.17
N SER A 77 -3.13 3.24 -17.32
CA SER A 77 -3.34 4.64 -17.70
C SER A 77 -2.14 5.16 -18.47
N ASN A 78 -2.38 5.91 -19.56
CA ASN A 78 -1.34 6.42 -20.45
C ASN A 78 -1.53 7.92 -20.68
N ILE A 79 -0.46 8.68 -20.44
CA ILE A 79 -0.42 10.13 -20.64
C ILE A 79 0.23 10.41 -22.00
N ASP A 80 -0.59 10.65 -23.02
CA ASP A 80 -0.16 11.01 -24.38
C ASP A 80 -0.03 12.54 -24.52
N GLY A 81 1.00 13.11 -23.91
CA GLY A 81 1.16 14.56 -23.81
C GLY A 81 1.99 14.94 -22.58
N LYS A 82 1.73 16.12 -22.00
CA LYS A 82 2.31 16.47 -20.70
C LYS A 82 1.38 16.04 -19.57
N PRO A 83 1.91 15.71 -18.37
CA PRO A 83 1.11 15.23 -17.23
C PRO A 83 0.01 16.17 -16.69
N LEU A 84 -0.06 17.41 -17.19
CA LEU A 84 -0.99 18.48 -16.80
C LEU A 84 -1.78 19.06 -17.99
N ASP A 85 -1.51 18.62 -19.22
CA ASP A 85 -2.17 19.18 -20.39
C ASP A 85 -3.59 18.59 -20.51
N LYS A 86 -4.60 19.47 -20.61
CA LYS A 86 -6.02 19.11 -20.81
C LYS A 86 -6.35 19.01 -22.31
N ASP A 87 -5.69 18.09 -23.01
CA ASP A 87 -5.70 18.02 -24.48
C ASP A 87 -6.49 16.84 -25.09
N GLY A 88 -7.10 16.00 -24.26
CA GLY A 88 -7.94 14.88 -24.69
C GLY A 88 -7.18 13.71 -25.35
N LYS A 89 -5.84 13.67 -25.25
CA LYS A 89 -5.04 12.62 -25.91
C LYS A 89 -4.79 11.38 -25.05
N GLY A 90 -4.87 11.50 -23.73
CA GLY A 90 -4.73 10.40 -22.79
C GLY A 90 -5.73 9.26 -23.04
N PHE A 91 -5.34 8.06 -22.63
CA PHE A 91 -6.11 6.84 -22.87
C PHE A 91 -5.81 5.74 -21.84
N ILE A 92 -6.69 4.74 -21.77
CA ILE A 92 -6.48 3.50 -21.01
C ILE A 92 -6.18 2.35 -21.98
N SER A 93 -5.16 1.56 -21.68
CA SER A 93 -4.83 0.30 -22.37
C SER A 93 -5.34 -0.91 -21.60
N ILE A 94 -5.57 -2.02 -22.30
CA ILE A 94 -5.78 -3.35 -21.73
C ILE A 94 -4.58 -4.24 -22.08
N LEU A 95 -4.02 -4.86 -21.05
CA LEU A 95 -2.99 -5.89 -21.14
C LEU A 95 -3.54 -7.20 -20.58
N SER A 96 -3.06 -8.31 -21.12
CA SER A 96 -3.20 -9.62 -20.49
C SER A 96 -2.19 -9.77 -19.34
N LEU A 97 -2.37 -10.79 -18.48
CA LEU A 97 -1.53 -11.02 -17.30
C LEU A 97 -0.09 -11.45 -17.62
N ASP A 98 0.21 -11.81 -18.87
CA ASP A 98 1.57 -12.12 -19.34
C ASP A 98 2.30 -10.89 -19.94
N GLY A 99 1.67 -9.71 -19.88
CA GLY A 99 2.25 -8.46 -20.35
C GLY A 99 2.00 -8.15 -21.83
N LYS A 100 1.24 -8.97 -22.56
CA LYS A 100 0.84 -8.62 -23.92
C LYS A 100 -0.22 -7.52 -23.93
N VAL A 101 0.02 -6.46 -24.70
CA VAL A 101 -0.96 -5.40 -24.98
C VAL A 101 -2.05 -5.96 -25.90
N GLU A 102 -3.26 -6.11 -25.37
CA GLU A 102 -4.42 -6.63 -26.11
C GLU A 102 -5.19 -5.51 -26.82
N ASN A 103 -5.29 -4.35 -26.16
CA ASN A 103 -5.88 -3.16 -26.75
C ASN A 103 -5.17 -1.91 -26.24
N LEU A 104 -4.41 -1.26 -27.11
CA LEU A 104 -3.60 -0.10 -26.73
C LEU A 104 -4.47 1.11 -26.34
N LYS A 105 -5.55 1.41 -27.06
CA LYS A 105 -6.39 2.60 -26.83
C LYS A 105 -7.85 2.16 -26.61
N TRP A 106 -8.10 1.44 -25.51
CA TRP A 106 -9.42 0.88 -25.20
C TRP A 106 -10.44 1.96 -24.81
N ALA A 107 -10.02 2.91 -23.98
CA ALA A 107 -10.80 4.10 -23.64
C ALA A 107 -9.99 5.36 -23.95
N THR A 108 -10.58 6.32 -24.66
CA THR A 108 -9.90 7.51 -25.20
C THR A 108 -10.67 8.79 -24.88
N GLY A 109 -10.05 9.96 -25.08
CA GLY A 109 -10.66 11.27 -24.79
C GLY A 109 -10.42 11.73 -23.34
N LEU A 110 -9.48 11.10 -22.67
CA LEU A 110 -8.93 11.52 -21.37
C LEU A 110 -7.80 12.53 -21.63
N ASN A 111 -7.44 13.31 -20.64
CA ASN A 111 -6.35 14.28 -20.74
C ASN A 111 -5.01 13.64 -20.37
N ALA A 112 -4.81 13.39 -19.08
CA ALA A 112 -3.61 12.78 -18.51
C ALA A 112 -4.04 11.84 -17.37
N PRO A 113 -4.66 10.69 -17.69
CA PRO A 113 -5.24 9.79 -16.70
C PRO A 113 -4.16 9.24 -15.76
N LYS A 114 -4.49 9.09 -14.48
CA LYS A 114 -3.59 8.63 -13.43
C LYS A 114 -4.14 7.38 -12.74
N GLY A 115 -4.44 7.45 -11.45
CA GLY A 115 -5.00 6.37 -10.66
C GLY A 115 -6.35 5.87 -11.15
N MET A 116 -6.61 4.61 -10.84
CA MET A 116 -7.77 3.88 -11.34
C MET A 116 -8.35 2.95 -10.27
N GLY A 117 -9.68 2.77 -10.29
CA GLY A 117 -10.36 1.78 -9.46
C GLY A 117 -11.62 1.24 -10.12
N ILE A 118 -11.96 -0.02 -9.87
CA ILE A 118 -13.17 -0.65 -10.43
C ILE A 118 -14.28 -0.65 -9.39
N PHE A 119 -15.43 -0.07 -9.74
CA PHE A 119 -16.61 -0.07 -8.88
C PHE A 119 -17.89 -0.13 -9.72
N ASP A 120 -18.84 -0.97 -9.32
CA ASP A 120 -20.16 -1.12 -9.96
C ASP A 120 -20.13 -1.18 -11.50
N GLY A 121 -19.28 -2.06 -12.05
CA GLY A 121 -19.17 -2.27 -13.50
C GLY A 121 -18.46 -1.15 -14.28
N HIS A 122 -17.87 -0.18 -13.60
CA HIS A 122 -17.15 0.94 -14.19
C HIS A 122 -15.70 1.00 -13.72
N LEU A 123 -14.82 1.42 -14.61
CA LEU A 123 -13.48 1.90 -14.27
C LEU A 123 -13.57 3.39 -13.96
N TYR A 124 -13.31 3.75 -12.71
CA TYR A 124 -13.12 5.13 -12.28
C TYR A 124 -11.66 5.53 -12.52
N VAL A 125 -11.46 6.74 -13.04
CA VAL A 125 -10.13 7.27 -13.40
C VAL A 125 -10.03 8.73 -13.00
N THR A 126 -8.94 9.11 -12.33
CA THR A 126 -8.55 10.51 -12.13
C THR A 126 -7.93 11.06 -13.40
N ASP A 127 -8.37 12.25 -13.83
CA ASP A 127 -7.96 12.88 -15.06
C ASP A 127 -7.74 14.38 -14.84
N ILE A 128 -6.66 14.71 -14.12
CA ILE A 128 -6.24 16.07 -13.72
C ILE A 128 -7.22 16.77 -12.77
N ASP A 129 -8.33 17.30 -13.28
CA ASP A 129 -9.31 18.10 -12.51
C ASP A 129 -10.70 17.46 -12.47
N ARG A 130 -10.82 16.25 -13.01
CA ARG A 130 -12.05 15.48 -13.02
C ARG A 130 -11.81 14.02 -12.66
N ILE A 131 -12.85 13.38 -12.17
CA ILE A 131 -12.96 11.93 -12.03
C ILE A 131 -13.94 11.47 -13.09
N VAL A 132 -13.59 10.46 -13.87
CA VAL A 132 -14.47 9.89 -14.91
C VAL A 132 -14.82 8.45 -14.58
N ALA A 133 -16.04 8.04 -14.89
CA ALA A 133 -16.45 6.64 -14.90
C ALA A 133 -16.52 6.13 -16.35
N ILE A 134 -15.91 4.99 -16.61
CA ILE A 134 -15.84 4.34 -17.92
C ILE A 134 -16.50 2.97 -17.81
N ASP A 135 -17.52 2.69 -18.62
CA ASP A 135 -18.19 1.40 -18.63
C ASP A 135 -17.22 0.29 -19.09
N LEU A 136 -17.02 -0.75 -18.25
CA LEU A 136 -16.02 -1.80 -18.48
C LEU A 136 -16.32 -2.65 -19.73
N LYS A 137 -17.57 -2.70 -20.17
CA LYS A 137 -17.98 -3.50 -21.35
C LYS A 137 -17.70 -2.78 -22.66
N THR A 138 -17.86 -1.46 -22.67
CA THR A 138 -17.86 -0.64 -23.89
C THR A 138 -16.66 0.28 -24.02
N GLY A 139 -15.92 0.55 -22.93
CA GLY A 139 -14.81 1.52 -22.92
C GLY A 139 -15.26 2.97 -23.07
N LYS A 140 -16.56 3.25 -22.88
CA LYS A 140 -17.14 4.59 -23.03
C LYS A 140 -17.24 5.28 -21.68
N MET A 141 -16.84 6.55 -21.64
CA MET A 141 -17.12 7.43 -20.50
C MET A 141 -18.64 7.58 -20.33
N THR A 142 -19.14 7.31 -19.13
CA THR A 142 -20.58 7.39 -18.80
C THR A 142 -20.92 8.55 -17.89
N LYS A 143 -19.96 9.01 -17.06
CA LYS A 143 -20.15 10.12 -16.13
C LYS A 143 -18.81 10.80 -15.79
N GLU A 144 -18.88 12.07 -15.43
CA GLU A 144 -17.75 12.81 -14.87
C GLU A 144 -18.17 13.60 -13.62
N TRP A 145 -17.22 13.79 -12.71
CA TRP A 145 -17.32 14.62 -11.51
C TRP A 145 -16.14 15.59 -11.49
N LYS A 146 -16.37 16.83 -11.05
CA LYS A 146 -15.35 17.89 -10.98
C LYS A 146 -15.33 18.46 -9.57
N PRO A 147 -14.40 18.02 -8.70
CA PRO A 147 -14.22 18.65 -7.41
C PRO A 147 -13.87 20.12 -7.57
N GLU A 148 -14.33 20.95 -6.63
CA GLU A 148 -14.09 22.39 -6.70
C GLU A 148 -12.59 22.67 -6.59
N LYS A 149 -12.04 23.45 -7.53
CA LYS A 149 -10.61 23.84 -7.60
C LYS A 149 -9.63 22.68 -7.80
N ALA A 150 -10.11 21.49 -8.12
CA ALA A 150 -9.23 20.36 -8.40
C ALA A 150 -8.23 20.73 -9.51
N ASP A 151 -6.96 20.39 -9.29
CA ASP A 151 -5.87 20.72 -10.22
C ASP A 151 -4.87 19.58 -10.39
N PHE A 152 -4.81 18.66 -9.42
CA PHE A 152 -3.97 17.47 -9.51
C PHE A 152 -4.57 16.27 -8.78
N LEU A 153 -5.71 15.80 -9.28
CA LEU A 153 -6.24 14.50 -8.89
C LEU A 153 -5.28 13.40 -9.31
N ASN A 154 -4.91 12.54 -8.35
CA ASN A 154 -3.84 11.58 -8.55
C ASN A 154 -4.32 10.13 -8.45
N ASP A 155 -4.50 9.59 -7.26
CA ASP A 155 -4.83 8.17 -7.09
C ASP A 155 -6.34 7.92 -6.87
N ILE A 156 -6.79 6.68 -7.11
CA ILE A 156 -8.13 6.18 -6.78
C ILE A 156 -8.05 4.91 -5.96
N THR A 157 -8.90 4.83 -4.94
CA THR A 157 -9.22 3.55 -4.30
C THR A 157 -10.73 3.37 -4.16
N VAL A 158 -11.17 2.12 -4.01
CA VAL A 158 -12.58 1.75 -3.93
C VAL A 158 -12.85 0.95 -2.67
N SER A 159 -13.99 1.21 -2.07
CA SER A 159 -14.59 0.42 -0.98
C SER A 159 -15.86 -0.26 -1.49
N ASP A 160 -16.57 -0.98 -0.63
CA ASP A 160 -17.82 -1.66 -0.98
C ASP A 160 -18.94 -0.71 -1.46
N ASN A 161 -18.88 0.58 -1.12
CA ASN A 161 -19.94 1.53 -1.41
C ASN A 161 -19.48 2.89 -1.94
N ALA A 162 -18.17 3.13 -2.04
CA ALA A 162 -17.63 4.43 -2.38
C ALA A 162 -16.31 4.36 -3.14
N VAL A 163 -16.07 5.39 -3.96
CA VAL A 163 -14.82 5.65 -4.64
C VAL A 163 -14.15 6.86 -3.99
N TYR A 164 -12.86 6.76 -3.71
CA TYR A 164 -12.07 7.84 -3.13
C TYR A 164 -11.00 8.27 -4.12
N ALA A 165 -10.71 9.57 -4.17
CA ALA A 165 -9.66 10.12 -5.04
C ALA A 165 -8.83 11.14 -4.28
N SER A 166 -7.50 11.08 -4.44
CA SER A 166 -6.58 12.05 -3.85
C SER A 166 -6.45 13.27 -4.75
N ASP A 167 -6.40 14.47 -4.16
CA ASP A 167 -5.96 15.71 -4.81
C ASP A 167 -4.65 16.16 -4.19
N MET A 168 -3.56 15.91 -4.90
CA MET A 168 -2.21 16.19 -4.41
C MET A 168 -1.93 17.70 -4.31
N ALA A 169 -2.53 18.51 -5.20
CA ALA A 169 -2.31 19.95 -5.25
C ALA A 169 -3.01 20.66 -4.09
N LEU A 170 -4.23 20.22 -3.76
CA LEU A 170 -5.01 20.78 -2.65
C LEU A 170 -4.72 20.12 -1.30
N GLY A 171 -4.11 18.93 -1.30
CA GLY A 171 -3.98 18.12 -0.10
C GLY A 171 -5.34 17.66 0.42
N MET A 172 -6.22 17.25 -0.49
CA MET A 172 -7.59 16.84 -0.19
C MET A 172 -7.84 15.40 -0.61
N ILE A 173 -8.85 14.79 -0.01
CA ILE A 173 -9.38 13.50 -0.45
C ILE A 173 -10.87 13.67 -0.71
N HIS A 174 -11.28 13.33 -1.92
CA HIS A 174 -12.68 13.35 -2.33
C HIS A 174 -13.30 11.96 -2.27
N LYS A 175 -14.62 11.91 -2.08
CA LYS A 175 -15.43 10.69 -2.05
C LYS A 175 -16.60 10.82 -3.02
N ILE A 176 -16.81 9.78 -3.81
CA ILE A 176 -18.03 9.57 -4.59
C ILE A 176 -18.80 8.41 -3.95
N GLU A 177 -20.01 8.69 -3.46
CA GLU A 177 -20.90 7.69 -2.87
C GLU A 177 -22.33 7.97 -3.33
N ASN A 178 -23.06 6.93 -3.74
CA ASN A 178 -24.40 7.07 -4.34
C ASN A 178 -24.45 8.08 -5.52
N GLY A 179 -23.31 8.26 -6.20
CA GLY A 179 -23.17 9.19 -7.33
C GLY A 179 -23.00 10.66 -6.96
N GLU A 180 -22.92 11.00 -5.67
CA GLU A 180 -22.65 12.33 -5.14
C GLU A 180 -21.17 12.50 -4.78
N LEU A 181 -20.61 13.67 -5.10
CA LEU A 181 -19.22 14.02 -4.79
C LEU A 181 -19.15 14.86 -3.51
N SER A 182 -18.22 14.53 -2.62
CA SER A 182 -17.90 15.27 -1.40
C SER A 182 -16.40 15.24 -1.09
N THR A 183 -15.94 16.04 -0.13
CA THR A 183 -14.57 15.99 0.42
C THR A 183 -14.62 15.37 1.80
N VAL A 184 -13.74 14.40 2.06
CA VAL A 184 -13.68 13.66 3.33
C VAL A 184 -12.45 13.98 4.18
N ALA A 185 -11.41 14.55 3.57
CA ALA A 185 -10.24 15.05 4.29
C ALA A 185 -9.62 16.25 3.59
N GLU A 186 -9.03 17.13 4.38
CA GLU A 186 -8.29 18.32 3.96
C GLU A 186 -6.97 18.42 4.74
N GLY A 187 -6.00 19.17 4.23
CA GLY A 187 -4.71 19.36 4.89
C GLY A 187 -3.77 18.14 4.82
N VAL A 188 -4.03 17.21 3.90
CA VAL A 188 -3.24 16.00 3.65
C VAL A 188 -2.15 16.34 2.62
N GLU A 189 -1.12 17.09 3.03
CA GLU A 189 -0.08 17.58 2.10
C GLU A 189 0.56 16.47 1.27
N SER A 190 0.59 16.67 -0.05
CA SER A 190 1.15 15.73 -1.03
C SER A 190 0.55 14.32 -0.92
N VAL A 191 -0.73 14.21 -0.56
CA VAL A 191 -1.45 12.94 -0.61
C VAL A 191 -1.42 12.40 -2.03
N ASN A 192 -1.06 11.13 -2.14
CA ASN A 192 -0.94 10.45 -3.42
C ASN A 192 -1.67 9.10 -3.32
N GLY A 193 -0.95 8.01 -3.10
CA GLY A 193 -1.48 6.67 -2.98
C GLY A 193 -2.57 6.52 -1.91
N LEU A 194 -3.66 5.86 -2.29
CA LEU A 194 -4.81 5.60 -1.43
C LEU A 194 -5.13 4.11 -1.36
N LEU A 195 -5.62 3.66 -0.22
CA LEU A 195 -6.17 2.31 -0.07
C LEU A 195 -7.30 2.29 0.94
N ALA A 196 -8.52 1.96 0.50
CA ALA A 196 -9.64 1.71 1.41
C ALA A 196 -9.44 0.39 2.15
N LYS A 197 -9.57 0.39 3.49
CA LYS A 197 -9.40 -0.77 4.35
C LYS A 197 -10.38 -0.71 5.52
N GLY A 198 -11.53 -1.38 5.36
CA GLY A 198 -12.60 -1.35 6.37
C GLY A 198 -13.05 0.09 6.64
N ASP A 199 -13.05 0.50 7.91
CA ASP A 199 -13.43 1.85 8.35
C ASP A 199 -12.31 2.89 8.16
N TYR A 200 -11.17 2.50 7.61
CA TYR A 200 -10.02 3.36 7.39
C TYR A 200 -9.77 3.63 5.91
N LEU A 201 -9.31 4.84 5.62
CA LEU A 201 -8.66 5.17 4.36
C LEU A 201 -7.16 5.33 4.62
N MET A 202 -6.36 4.42 4.09
CA MET A 202 -4.91 4.52 4.14
C MET A 202 -4.43 5.54 3.11
N THR A 203 -3.51 6.40 3.52
CA THR A 203 -2.93 7.47 2.70
C THR A 203 -1.42 7.36 2.71
N LEU A 204 -0.81 7.49 1.53
CA LEU A 204 0.61 7.68 1.38
C LEU A 204 0.87 9.13 0.98
N ASP A 205 1.54 9.87 1.86
CA ASP A 205 1.66 11.32 1.73
C ASP A 205 3.03 11.83 2.22
N LYS A 206 3.18 13.16 2.33
CA LYS A 206 4.43 13.80 2.78
C LYS A 206 4.95 13.24 4.10
N ASN A 207 4.08 12.86 5.04
CA ASN A 207 4.45 12.45 6.37
C ASN A 207 4.67 10.93 6.50
N GLY A 208 4.19 10.13 5.56
CA GLY A 208 4.31 8.67 5.61
C GLY A 208 3.06 7.94 5.16
N LEU A 209 2.96 6.67 5.56
CA LEU A 209 1.72 5.90 5.50
C LEU A 209 0.89 6.17 6.76
N ARG A 210 -0.29 6.74 6.57
CA ARG A 210 -1.22 7.07 7.66
C ARG A 210 -2.58 6.44 7.39
N GLY A 211 -3.32 6.10 8.44
CA GLY A 211 -4.72 5.69 8.34
C GLY A 211 -5.61 6.85 8.76
N LEU A 212 -6.54 7.27 7.91
CA LEU A 212 -7.64 8.15 8.26
C LEU A 212 -8.81 7.29 8.75
N ASP A 213 -9.21 7.46 10.01
CA ASP A 213 -10.46 6.89 10.52
C ASP A 213 -11.64 7.66 9.93
N LEU A 214 -12.45 7.01 9.10
CA LEU A 214 -13.57 7.66 8.40
C LEU A 214 -14.72 8.04 9.33
N SER A 215 -14.78 7.48 10.54
CA SER A 215 -15.82 7.77 11.52
C SER A 215 -15.51 9.00 12.38
N THR A 216 -14.22 9.24 12.65
CA THR A 216 -13.76 10.34 13.51
C THR A 216 -13.10 11.48 12.73
N GLY A 217 -12.57 11.19 11.54
CA GLY A 217 -11.73 12.12 10.76
C GLY A 217 -10.29 12.22 11.30
N GLU A 218 -9.90 11.37 12.24
CA GLU A 218 -8.56 11.41 12.84
C GLU A 218 -7.55 10.55 12.07
N PHE A 219 -6.31 11.03 11.98
CA PHE A 219 -5.21 10.30 11.36
C PHE A 219 -4.37 9.56 12.40
N MET A 220 -4.06 8.29 12.12
CA MET A 220 -3.07 7.48 12.84
C MET A 220 -1.83 7.24 11.98
N MET A 221 -0.65 7.34 12.56
CA MET A 221 0.61 7.00 11.88
C MET A 221 0.79 5.47 11.83
N VAL A 222 1.02 4.92 10.64
CA VAL A 222 1.38 3.50 10.47
C VAL A 222 2.86 3.36 10.19
N ASN A 223 3.40 4.16 9.26
CA ASN A 223 4.81 4.19 8.92
C ASN A 223 5.29 5.63 8.65
N ASP A 224 6.33 6.08 9.34
CA ASP A 224 6.91 7.43 9.18
C ASP A 224 8.20 7.45 8.34
N SER A 225 8.61 6.30 7.81
CA SER A 225 9.86 6.12 7.08
C SER A 225 9.69 6.29 5.57
N VAL A 226 8.58 5.79 4.99
CA VAL A 226 8.26 5.91 3.57
C VAL A 226 7.45 7.19 3.33
N THR A 227 8.15 8.31 3.23
CA THR A 227 7.56 9.65 3.06
C THR A 227 7.53 10.13 1.60
N GLY A 228 6.50 10.90 1.25
CA GLY A 228 6.28 11.41 -0.11
C GLY A 228 6.21 10.27 -1.13
N GLY A 229 5.46 9.22 -0.79
CA GLY A 229 5.28 8.08 -1.66
C GLY A 229 4.31 8.35 -2.81
N ASP A 230 4.22 7.37 -3.69
CA ASP A 230 3.45 7.43 -4.93
C ASP A 230 2.26 6.47 -4.83
N GLY A 231 2.38 5.24 -5.31
CA GLY A 231 1.36 4.21 -5.21
C GLY A 231 1.34 3.45 -3.89
N LEU A 232 0.17 2.94 -3.52
CA LEU A 232 -0.05 2.17 -2.30
C LEU A 232 -0.97 0.98 -2.57
N THR A 233 -0.53 -0.21 -2.16
CA THR A 233 -1.37 -1.42 -2.18
C THR A 233 -1.09 -2.28 -0.94
N MET A 234 -1.83 -3.37 -0.77
CA MET A 234 -1.76 -4.22 0.42
C MET A 234 -1.63 -5.69 0.04
N LEU A 235 -0.58 -6.33 0.54
CA LEU A 235 -0.32 -7.75 0.33
C LEU A 235 -1.21 -8.62 1.23
N ASN A 236 -1.43 -8.17 2.46
CA ASN A 236 -2.33 -8.75 3.46
C ASN A 236 -2.62 -7.70 4.56
N ASP A 237 -3.45 -8.04 5.54
CA ASP A 237 -3.92 -7.10 6.57
C ASP A 237 -2.82 -6.35 7.34
N ASP A 238 -1.60 -6.89 7.41
CA ASP A 238 -0.47 -6.33 8.16
C ASP A 238 0.63 -5.75 7.26
N VAL A 239 0.55 -5.98 5.93
CA VAL A 239 1.64 -5.68 4.99
C VAL A 239 1.16 -4.83 3.83
N TYR A 240 1.77 -3.66 3.69
CA TYR A 240 1.58 -2.75 2.58
C TYR A 240 2.78 -2.80 1.64
N ILE A 241 2.52 -2.60 0.35
CA ILE A 241 3.55 -2.31 -0.64
C ILE A 241 3.37 -0.85 -1.04
N ALA A 242 4.45 -0.08 -1.01
CA ALA A 242 4.43 1.35 -1.29
C ALA A 242 5.52 1.69 -2.31
N SER A 243 5.19 2.47 -3.34
CA SER A 243 6.18 3.00 -4.28
C SER A 243 6.58 4.43 -3.94
N ARG A 244 7.70 4.89 -4.51
CA ARG A 244 8.11 6.30 -4.51
C ARG A 244 8.54 6.69 -5.90
N TRP A 245 8.19 7.91 -6.32
CA TRP A 245 8.55 8.47 -7.62
C TRP A 245 10.00 8.26 -8.04
N LYS A 246 10.96 8.29 -7.10
CA LYS A 246 12.40 8.07 -7.38
C LYS A 246 12.77 6.65 -7.84
N GLY A 247 11.79 5.76 -7.99
CA GLY A 247 11.99 4.41 -8.51
C GLY A 247 12.18 3.37 -7.41
N GLU A 248 11.60 3.59 -6.24
CA GLU A 248 11.74 2.70 -5.09
C GLU A 248 10.42 2.00 -4.79
N ILE A 249 10.51 0.75 -4.34
CA ILE A 249 9.37 -0.02 -3.83
C ILE A 249 9.73 -0.57 -2.46
N TYR A 250 8.83 -0.38 -1.50
CA TYR A 250 8.97 -0.78 -0.11
C TYR A 250 7.95 -1.83 0.28
N TYR A 251 8.40 -2.78 1.09
CA TYR A 251 7.57 -3.68 1.88
C TYR A 251 7.42 -3.08 3.28
N VAL A 252 6.20 -2.78 3.71
CA VAL A 252 5.91 -2.03 4.95
C VAL A 252 5.07 -2.90 5.88
N MET A 253 5.59 -3.16 7.09
CA MET A 253 4.92 -3.93 8.14
C MET A 253 4.96 -3.14 9.45
N GLY A 254 3.82 -2.54 9.82
CA GLY A 254 3.77 -1.51 10.86
C GLY A 254 4.74 -0.36 10.59
N ASN A 255 5.49 0.07 11.61
CA ASN A 255 6.47 1.15 11.43
C ASN A 255 7.80 0.72 10.79
N LYS A 256 7.93 -0.53 10.32
CA LYS A 256 9.13 -0.98 9.59
C LYS A 256 8.90 -0.93 8.09
N ALA A 257 9.91 -0.46 7.37
CA ALA A 257 9.95 -0.48 5.91
C ALA A 257 11.22 -1.16 5.42
N HIS A 258 11.07 -2.12 4.51
CA HIS A 258 12.17 -2.81 3.83
C HIS A 258 12.18 -2.39 2.36
N LEU A 259 13.32 -1.92 1.86
CA LEU A 259 13.47 -1.54 0.45
C LEU A 259 13.59 -2.80 -0.40
N LEU A 260 12.58 -3.08 -1.22
CA LEU A 260 12.56 -4.25 -2.11
C LEU A 260 13.34 -4.02 -3.40
N MET A 261 13.25 -2.80 -3.95
CA MET A 261 14.02 -2.41 -5.13
C MET A 261 14.24 -0.90 -5.19
N SER A 262 15.29 -0.51 -5.91
CA SER A 262 15.57 0.85 -6.36
C SER A 262 16.03 0.81 -7.81
N THR A 263 15.55 1.73 -8.65
CA THR A 263 16.11 1.97 -9.99
C THR A 263 17.25 3.00 -9.98
N ASP A 264 17.62 3.51 -8.81
CA ASP A 264 18.58 4.60 -8.60
C ASP A 264 18.25 5.84 -9.44
N GLY A 265 16.95 6.14 -9.55
CA GLY A 265 16.42 7.28 -10.30
C GLY A 265 16.42 7.11 -11.83
N GLN A 266 16.89 5.97 -12.35
CA GLN A 266 16.92 5.71 -13.79
C GLN A 266 15.52 5.50 -14.38
N SER A 267 14.55 5.12 -13.54
CA SER A 267 13.16 4.95 -13.95
C SER A 267 12.20 5.17 -12.77
N GLN A 268 11.10 5.88 -13.01
CA GLN A 268 10.14 6.26 -11.96
C GLN A 268 9.08 5.16 -11.79
N THR A 269 8.89 4.70 -10.55
CA THR A 269 7.79 3.79 -10.17
C THR A 269 6.62 4.65 -9.70
N ALA A 270 5.80 5.11 -10.65
CA ALA A 270 4.75 6.10 -10.41
C ALA A 270 3.57 5.55 -9.59
N ASP A 271 3.26 4.27 -9.74
CA ASP A 271 2.20 3.61 -9.00
C ASP A 271 2.49 2.10 -8.95
N ILE A 272 1.58 1.29 -8.39
CA ILE A 272 1.67 -0.17 -8.31
C ILE A 272 0.28 -0.83 -8.27
N GLY A 273 0.11 -1.87 -9.09
CA GLY A 273 -1.04 -2.79 -9.01
C GLY A 273 -0.63 -4.14 -8.42
N LEU A 274 -1.53 -4.82 -7.73
CA LEU A 274 -1.21 -6.11 -7.10
C LEU A 274 -2.30 -7.16 -7.38
N ASN A 275 -1.87 -8.33 -7.85
CA ASN A 275 -2.63 -9.57 -7.69
C ASN A 275 -2.12 -10.27 -6.44
N THR A 276 -2.89 -10.19 -5.35
CA THR A 276 -2.53 -10.76 -4.04
C THR A 276 -2.46 -12.28 -4.05
N SER A 277 -3.32 -12.95 -4.83
CA SER A 277 -3.39 -14.42 -4.89
C SER A 277 -2.10 -15.06 -5.40
N ASP A 278 -1.48 -14.44 -6.41
CA ASP A 278 -0.21 -14.90 -6.99
C ASP A 278 1.01 -14.14 -6.46
N LYS A 279 0.78 -13.18 -5.55
CA LYS A 279 1.77 -12.20 -5.08
C LYS A 279 2.50 -11.50 -6.25
N MET A 280 1.76 -11.14 -7.29
CA MET A 280 2.27 -10.51 -8.51
C MET A 280 2.04 -8.99 -8.48
N LEU A 281 3.13 -8.25 -8.35
CA LEU A 281 3.17 -6.80 -8.35
C LEU A 281 3.43 -6.29 -9.77
N TYR A 282 2.60 -5.38 -10.26
CA TYR A 282 2.72 -4.73 -11.55
C TYR A 282 3.15 -3.28 -11.36
N VAL A 283 4.24 -2.90 -12.01
CA VAL A 283 4.92 -1.63 -11.78
C VAL A 283 4.97 -0.85 -13.10
N PRO A 284 4.18 0.23 -13.27
CA PRO A 284 4.38 1.18 -14.35
C PRO A 284 5.70 1.93 -14.19
N THR A 285 6.41 2.10 -15.30
CA THR A 285 7.67 2.86 -15.34
C THR A 285 7.47 4.14 -16.16
N PHE A 286 7.21 5.26 -15.47
CA PHE A 286 6.61 6.47 -16.05
C PHE A 286 7.24 6.90 -17.38
N PHE A 287 8.50 7.34 -17.40
CA PHE A 287 9.16 7.78 -18.64
C PHE A 287 9.80 6.65 -19.45
N SER A 288 9.81 5.42 -18.92
CA SER A 288 10.37 4.27 -19.62
C SER A 288 9.34 3.51 -20.45
N ASN A 289 8.05 3.89 -20.36
CA ASN A 289 6.96 3.38 -21.20
C ASN A 289 6.75 1.86 -21.10
N LYS A 290 6.95 1.29 -19.92
CA LYS A 290 6.78 -0.15 -19.67
C LYS A 290 5.90 -0.41 -18.46
N VAL A 291 5.33 -1.60 -18.43
CA VAL A 291 4.90 -2.25 -17.19
C VAL A 291 5.83 -3.41 -16.92
N VAL A 292 6.30 -3.53 -15.69
CA VAL A 292 7.14 -4.64 -15.24
C VAL A 292 6.38 -5.43 -14.17
N ALA A 293 6.32 -6.74 -14.31
CA ALA A 293 5.75 -7.61 -13.31
C ALA A 293 6.83 -8.28 -12.47
N TYR A 294 6.63 -8.24 -11.16
CA TYR A 294 7.49 -8.88 -10.17
C TYR A 294 6.66 -9.82 -9.31
N ARG A 295 7.24 -10.97 -8.95
CA ARG A 295 6.73 -11.82 -7.89
C ARG A 295 7.33 -11.38 -6.56
N ILE A 296 6.49 -11.20 -5.55
CA ILE A 296 6.93 -11.00 -4.17
C ILE A 296 7.20 -12.39 -3.57
N GLU A 297 8.41 -12.59 -3.06
CA GLU A 297 8.78 -13.75 -2.25
C GLU A 297 9.05 -13.26 -0.82
N ASP A 298 8.23 -13.70 0.14
CA ASP A 298 8.25 -13.35 1.57
C ASP A 298 7.77 -14.52 2.45
#